data_AF-A0A8T4WT57-F1
#
_entry.id   AF-A0A8T4WT57-F1
#
_cell.length_a   1.000
_cell.length_b   1.000
_cell.length_c   1.000
_cell.angle_alpha   90.00
_cell.angle_beta   90.00
_cell.angle_gamma   90.00
#
_symmetry.space_group_name_H-M   'P 1'
#
loop_
_entity.id
_entity.type
_entity.pdbx_description
1 polymer ?
#
loop_
_entity_poly.entity_id
_entity_poly.type
_entity_poly.pdbx_seq_one_letter_code
_entity_poly.pdbx_strand_id
1 'polypeptide(L)'
;EELLKIVTNYREIIKNLLEEGISEGQVRKDIDLDAVFTLYFGMIQSQILFWSLSDGETSLEDQVNELWKLYRELVEVREGK
;
A
#
# COMPACT_ATOMS: atom_id res chain seq x y z
N GLU A 1 5.90 -20.38 -9.63
CA GLU A 1 6.21 -20.61 -8.20
C GLU A 1 7.03 -19.49 -7.57
N GLU A 2 8.08 -18.98 -8.22
CA GLU A 2 8.98 -17.95 -7.65
C GLU A 2 8.33 -16.57 -7.46
N LEU A 3 7.63 -16.03 -8.47
CA LEU A 3 6.92 -14.75 -8.35
C LEU A 3 5.89 -14.75 -7.22
N LEU A 4 5.11 -15.82 -7.12
CA LEU A 4 4.13 -15.98 -6.04
C LEU A 4 4.83 -15.96 -4.68
N LYS A 5 5.96 -16.63 -4.54
CA LYS A 5 6.75 -16.63 -3.30
C LYS A 5 7.26 -15.23 -2.95
N ILE A 6 7.74 -14.47 -3.94
CA ILE A 6 8.19 -13.09 -3.74
C ILE A 6 7.04 -12.20 -3.25
N VAL A 7 5.88 -12.28 -3.91
CA VAL A 7 4.69 -11.49 -3.54
C VAL A 7 4.18 -11.89 -2.15
N THR A 8 4.16 -13.19 -1.83
CA THR A 8 3.77 -13.66 -0.49
C THR A 8 4.75 -13.17 0.58
N ASN A 9 6.06 -13.23 0.34
CA ASN A 9 7.04 -12.69 1.31
C ASN A 9 6.88 -11.18 1.49
N TYR A 10 6.61 -10.45 0.42
CA TYR A 10 6.36 -9.02 0.47
C TYR A 10 5.11 -8.68 1.28
N ARG A 11 4.03 -9.47 1.10
CA ARG A 11 2.81 -9.38 1.92
C ARG A 11 3.11 -9.48 3.41
N GLU A 12 3.87 -10.50 3.81
CA GLU A 12 4.20 -10.69 5.23
C GLU A 12 5.01 -9.51 5.80
N ILE A 13 5.96 -8.97 5.04
CA ILE A 13 6.72 -7.78 5.46
C ILE A 13 5.79 -6.59 5.70
N ILE A 14 4.90 -6.29 4.76
CA ILE A 14 3.97 -5.16 4.88
C ILE A 14 2.97 -5.37 6.02
N LYS A 15 2.46 -6.60 6.20
CA LYS A 15 1.56 -6.92 7.32
C LYS A 15 2.23 -6.72 8.67
N ASN A 16 3.48 -7.18 8.83
CA ASN A 16 4.24 -6.96 10.06
C ASN A 16 4.41 -5.47 10.38
N LEU A 17 4.67 -4.63 9.36
CA LEU A 17 4.75 -3.18 9.54
C LEU A 17 3.42 -2.55 9.96
N LEU A 18 2.30 -3.03 9.41
CA LEU A 18 0.97 -2.56 9.79
C LEU A 18 0.60 -3.02 11.21
N GLU A 19 0.97 -4.24 11.61
CA GLU A 19 0.79 -4.75 12.98
C GLU A 19 1.59 -3.94 14.00
N GLU A 20 2.85 -3.61 13.69
CA GLU A 20 3.68 -2.71 14.49
C GLU A 20 3.00 -1.33 14.62
N GLY A 21 2.55 -0.76 13.50
CA GLY A 21 1.80 0.49 13.50
C GLY A 21 0.50 0.46 14.32
N ILE A 22 -0.19 -0.69 14.37
CA ILE A 22 -1.36 -0.89 15.26
C ILE A 22 -0.92 -0.86 16.73
N SER A 23 0.18 -1.54 17.06
CA SER A 23 0.72 -1.59 18.43
C SER A 23 1.18 -0.21 18.93
N GLU A 24 1.67 0.64 18.03
CA GLU A 24 2.09 2.01 18.31
C GLU A 24 0.93 3.03 18.26
N GLY A 25 -0.27 2.62 17.88
CA GLY A 25 -1.42 3.51 17.75
C GLY A 25 -1.36 4.45 16.54
N GLN A 26 -0.54 4.15 15.54
CA GLN A 26 -0.46 4.89 14.28
C GLN A 26 -1.44 4.37 13.22
N VAL A 27 -1.73 3.07 13.25
CA VAL A 27 -2.64 2.38 12.32
C VAL A 27 -3.89 1.94 13.08
N ARG A 28 -5.07 2.06 12.45
CA ARG A 28 -6.32 1.64 13.10
C ARG A 28 -6.38 0.13 13.30
N LYS A 29 -6.79 -0.28 14.50
CA LYS A 29 -6.95 -1.69 14.87
C LYS A 29 -8.13 -2.41 14.20
N ASP A 30 -9.02 -1.69 13.52
CA ASP A 30 -10.26 -2.23 12.93
C ASP A 30 -10.12 -2.59 11.44
N ILE A 31 -8.91 -2.46 10.88
CA ILE A 31 -8.66 -2.73 9.47
C ILE A 31 -8.29 -4.19 9.23
N ASP A 32 -8.71 -4.71 8.08
CA ASP A 32 -8.24 -5.99 7.57
C ASP A 32 -6.87 -5.79 6.91
N LEU A 33 -5.83 -6.36 7.52
CA LEU A 33 -4.44 -6.22 7.06
C LEU A 33 -4.21 -6.80 5.66
N ASP A 34 -4.95 -7.85 5.30
CA ASP A 34 -4.85 -8.50 4.01
C ASP A 34 -5.51 -7.65 2.91
N ALA A 35 -6.66 -7.05 3.21
CA ALA A 35 -7.31 -6.10 2.31
C ALA A 35 -6.45 -4.84 2.11
N VAL A 36 -5.86 -4.32 3.18
CA VAL A 36 -5.00 -3.13 3.14
C VAL A 36 -3.71 -3.39 2.37
N PHE A 37 -3.06 -4.55 2.57
CA PHE A 37 -1.94 -4.97 1.71
C PHE A 37 -2.36 -5.06 0.24
N THR A 38 -3.51 -5.67 -0.05
CA THR A 38 -4.00 -5.83 -1.44
C THR A 38 -4.21 -4.48 -2.11
N LEU A 39 -4.75 -3.50 -1.37
CA LEU A 39 -4.91 -2.13 -1.85
C LEU A 39 -3.56 -1.48 -2.15
N TYR A 40 -2.61 -1.55 -1.21
CA TYR A 40 -1.25 -1.02 -1.39
C TYR A 40 -0.55 -1.63 -2.60
N PHE A 41 -0.61 -2.96 -2.74
CA PHE A 41 -0.02 -3.67 -3.86
C PHE A 41 -0.68 -3.25 -5.19
N GLY A 42 -2.01 -3.17 -5.21
CA GLY A 42 -2.77 -2.73 -6.38
C GLY A 42 -2.41 -1.32 -6.83
N MET A 43 -2.21 -0.39 -5.89
CA MET A 43 -1.75 0.97 -6.19
C MET A 43 -0.41 0.95 -6.93
N ILE A 44 0.57 0.18 -6.48
CA ILE A 44 1.88 0.06 -7.15
C ILE A 44 1.71 -0.55 -8.54
N GLN A 45 0.97 -1.66 -8.66
CA GLN A 45 0.79 -2.34 -9.95
C GLN A 45 0.08 -1.45 -10.98
N SER A 46 -0.93 -0.67 -10.55
CA SER A 46 -1.65 0.24 -11.44
C SER A 46 -0.77 1.35 -12.02
N GLN A 47 0.16 1.88 -11.22
CA GLN A 47 1.10 2.92 -11.67
C GLN A 47 2.09 2.38 -12.69
N ILE A 48 2.65 1.19 -12.43
CA ILE A 48 3.54 0.50 -13.39
C ILE A 48 2.81 0.25 -14.70
N LEU A 49 1.54 -0.17 -14.64
CA LEU A 49 0.73 -0.38 -15.83
C LEU A 49 0.53 0.92 -16.62
N PHE A 50 0.11 2.01 -15.97
CA PHE A 50 -0.10 3.29 -16.66
C PHE A 50 1.18 3.84 -17.27
N TRP A 51 2.30 3.76 -16.54
CA TRP A 51 3.62 4.12 -17.03
C TRP A 51 4.03 3.31 -18.26
N SER A 52 3.79 2.00 -18.24
CA SER A 52 4.08 1.14 -19.38
C SER A 52 3.20 1.44 -20.59
N LEU A 53 1.95 1.87 -20.38
CA LEU A 53 1.03 2.22 -21.47
C LEU A 53 1.28 3.60 -22.05
N SER A 54 1.94 4.49 -21.31
CA SER A 54 2.31 5.83 -21.76
C SER A 54 3.71 5.89 -22.37
N ASP A 55 4.30 4.76 -22.78
CA ASP A 55 5.71 4.67 -23.22
C ASP A 55 6.70 5.32 -22.23
N GLY A 56 6.36 5.31 -20.94
CA GLY A 56 7.14 5.92 -19.86
C GLY A 56 7.00 7.44 -19.69
N GLU A 57 6.08 8.10 -20.41
CA GLU A 57 5.86 9.54 -20.32
C GLU A 57 5.18 10.02 -19.02
N THR A 58 4.41 9.17 -18.33
CA THR A 58 3.83 9.55 -17.03
C THR A 58 4.87 9.47 -15.92
N SER A 59 4.96 10.52 -15.10
CA SER A 59 5.78 10.50 -13.88
C SER A 59 5.24 9.48 -12.88
N LEU A 60 6.05 8.46 -12.58
CA LEU A 60 5.77 7.52 -11.49
C LEU A 60 5.81 8.24 -10.13
N GLU A 61 6.70 9.22 -9.98
CA GLU A 61 6.93 9.92 -8.72
C GLU A 61 5.72 10.77 -8.30
N ASP A 62 5.09 11.46 -9.26
CA ASP A 62 3.91 12.29 -9.00
C ASP A 62 2.69 11.45 -8.60
N GLN A 63 2.53 10.26 -9.19
CA GLN A 63 1.42 9.36 -8.88
C GLN A 63 1.59 8.67 -7.52
N VAL A 64 2.83 8.36 -7.12
CA VAL A 64 3.12 7.72 -5.83
C VAL A 64 2.68 8.61 -4.68
N ASN A 65 2.95 9.92 -4.74
CA ASN A 65 2.70 10.82 -3.63
C ASN A 65 1.21 10.93 -3.26
N GLU A 66 0.34 11.12 -4.25
CA GLU A 66 -1.10 11.26 -4.00
C GLU A 66 -1.74 9.93 -3.55
N LEU A 67 -1.37 8.81 -4.18
CA LEU A 67 -1.88 7.50 -3.78
C LEU A 67 -1.37 7.10 -2.39
N TRP A 68 -0.12 7.41 -2.06
CA TRP A 68 0.44 7.19 -0.73
C TRP A 68 -0.30 7.99 0.33
N LYS A 69 -0.59 9.27 0.06
CA LYS A 69 -1.37 10.12 0.96
C LYS A 69 -2.76 9.54 1.22
N LEU A 70 -3.48 9.13 0.17
CA LEU A 70 -4.81 8.50 0.32
C LEU A 70 -4.74 7.19 1.11
N TYR A 71 -3.72 6.38 0.85
CA TYR A 71 -3.49 5.15 1.60
C TYR A 71 -3.23 5.43 3.09
N ARG A 72 -2.38 6.40 3.41
CA ARG A 72 -2.09 6.85 4.78
C ARG A 72 -3.36 7.29 5.50
N GLU A 73 -4.14 8.19 4.91
CA GLU A 73 -5.43 8.64 5.48
C GLU A 73 -6.41 7.49 5.70
N LEU A 74 -6.36 6.46 4.83
CA LEU A 74 -7.17 5.27 4.97
C LEU A 74 -6.73 4.40 6.16
N VAL A 75 -5.44 4.23 6.43
CA VAL A 75 -4.96 3.31 7.48
C VAL A 75 -4.72 3.99 8.83
N GLU A 76 -4.45 5.30 8.83
CA GLU A 76 -4.15 6.07 10.03
C GLU A 76 -5.33 6.14 11.00
N VAL A 77 -4.99 6.23 12.29
CA VAL A 77 -5.95 6.53 13.36
C VAL A 77 -6.63 7.86 13.08
N ARG A 78 -7.95 7.81 12.93
CA ARG A 78 -8.76 9.03 12.79
C ARG A 78 -8.89 9.64 14.17
N GLU A 79 -8.32 10.83 14.38
CA GLU A 79 -8.71 11.65 15.51
C GLU A 79 -10.19 12.01 15.37
N GLY A 80 -10.96 11.78 16.42
CA GLY A 80 -12.40 12.06 16.43
C GLY A 80 -12.66 13.54 16.13
N LYS A 81 -13.61 13.79 15.23
CA LYS A 81 -14.49 14.95 15.38
C LYS A 81 -15.44 14.69 16.53
#